data_AF-A0A1E3RXM4-F1
#
_entry.id   AF-A0A1E3RXM4-F1
#
_cell.length_a   1.000
_cell.length_b   1.000
_cell.length_c   1.000
_cell.angle_alpha   90.00
_cell.angle_beta   90.00
_cell.angle_gamma   90.00
#
_symmetry.space_group_name_H-M   'P 1'
#
loop_
_entity.id
_entity.type
_entity.pdbx_description
1 polymer ?
#
loop_
_entity_poly.entity_id
_entity_poly.type
_entity_poly.pdbx_seq_one_letter_code
_entity_poly.pdbx_strand_id
1 'polypeptide(L)'
;MFANVGWGEMLILVIAGLVILGPERLPGAIRWTSTALRQARDYISGATSQLREDLGPEFDDLREPLGELNKLRGMTPRAALTKHLLDGDDSIFTGRFDGPRVDKPVSSPAPTPQVAPPSAGAPPQPPAVTPFDTDAT
;
A
#
# COMPACT_ATOMS: atom_id res chain seq x y z
N MET A 1 14.83 -7.78 -2.42
CA MET A 1 15.20 -8.70 -3.52
C MET A 1 13.95 -9.23 -4.22
N PHE A 2 12.91 -9.63 -3.48
CA PHE A 2 11.62 -10.05 -4.04
C PHE A 2 10.61 -8.91 -4.34
N ALA A 3 10.90 -7.66 -3.95
CA ALA A 3 10.01 -6.51 -4.16
C ALA A 3 9.93 -6.03 -5.62
N ASN A 4 10.79 -6.56 -6.51
CA ASN A 4 10.78 -6.30 -7.95
C ASN A 4 10.07 -7.41 -8.75
N VAL A 5 9.36 -8.32 -8.07
CA VAL A 5 8.55 -9.34 -8.75
C VAL A 5 7.31 -8.63 -9.29
N GLY A 6 7.36 -8.27 -10.57
CA GLY A 6 6.24 -7.69 -11.28
C GLY A 6 5.19 -8.74 -11.62
N TRP A 7 4.09 -8.26 -12.22
CA TRP A 7 3.03 -9.14 -12.72
C TRP A 7 3.54 -10.15 -13.76
N GLY A 8 4.57 -9.80 -14.53
CA GLY A 8 5.20 -10.69 -15.52
C GLY A 8 5.94 -11.86 -14.86
N GLU A 9 6.74 -11.60 -13.84
CA GLU A 9 7.46 -12.63 -13.09
C GLU A 9 6.51 -13.57 -12.34
N MET A 10 5.40 -13.05 -11.79
CA MET A 10 4.36 -13.90 -11.19
C MET A 10 3.75 -14.85 -12.21
N LEU A 11 3.49 -14.39 -13.44
CA LEU A 11 2.99 -15.25 -14.52
C LEU A 11 4.01 -16.36 -14.85
N ILE A 12 5.30 -16.01 -14.93
CA ILE A 12 6.38 -16.98 -15.17
C ILE A 12 6.45 -18.02 -14.05
N LEU A 13 6.32 -17.62 -12.78
CA LEU A 13 6.31 -18.55 -11.64
C LEU A 13 5.10 -19.49 -11.68
N VAL A 14 3.93 -18.98 -12.06
CA VAL A 14 2.72 -19.80 -12.22
C VAL A 14 2.92 -20.82 -13.34
N ILE A 15 3.43 -20.39 -14.50
CA ILE A 15 3.73 -21.29 -15.63
C ILE A 15 4.78 -22.33 -15.24
N ALA A 16 5.88 -21.91 -14.59
CA ALA A 16 6.91 -22.81 -14.10
C ALA A 16 6.33 -23.83 -13.11
N GLY A 17 5.49 -23.39 -12.16
CA GLY A 17 4.78 -24.27 -11.24
C GLY A 17 3.86 -25.27 -11.96
N LEU A 18 3.11 -24.81 -12.97
CA LEU A 18 2.25 -25.66 -13.80
C LEU A 18 3.05 -26.70 -14.58
N VAL A 19 4.23 -26.35 -15.10
CA VAL A 19 5.08 -27.29 -15.87
C VAL A 19 5.80 -28.28 -14.95
N ILE A 20 6.37 -27.82 -13.85
CA ILE A 20 7.15 -28.66 -12.92
C ILE A 20 6.25 -29.64 -12.18
N LEU A 21 5.12 -29.15 -11.66
CA LEU A 21 4.22 -29.96 -10.83
C LEU A 21 3.09 -30.61 -11.65
N GLY A 22 2.70 -30.01 -12.78
CA GLY A 22 1.55 -30.41 -13.58
C GLY A 22 0.27 -29.65 -13.19
N PRO A 23 -0.55 -29.19 -14.16
CA PRO A 23 -1.77 -28.45 -13.89
C PRO A 23 -2.83 -29.22 -13.11
N GLU A 24 -2.83 -30.54 -13.20
CA GLU A 24 -3.78 -31.42 -12.50
C GLU A 24 -3.43 -31.55 -11.01
N ARG A 25 -2.16 -31.36 -10.64
CA ARG A 25 -1.66 -31.59 -9.28
C ARG A 25 -1.63 -30.33 -8.43
N LEU A 26 -1.41 -29.16 -9.04
CA LEU A 26 -1.45 -27.86 -8.36
C LEU A 26 -2.71 -27.62 -7.50
N PRO A 27 -3.94 -27.81 -8.01
CA PRO A 27 -5.14 -27.60 -7.19
C PRO A 27 -5.21 -28.58 -6.01
N GLY A 28 -4.71 -29.80 -6.18
CA GLY A 28 -4.58 -30.76 -5.08
C GLY A 28 -3.57 -30.33 -4.03
N ALA A 29 -2.38 -29.88 -4.46
CA ALA A 29 -1.31 -29.40 -3.58
C ALA A 29 -1.76 -28.18 -2.76
N ILE A 30 -2.41 -27.19 -3.39
CA ILE A 30 -2.94 -26.01 -2.70
C ILE A 30 -3.96 -26.40 -1.62
N ARG A 31 -4.85 -27.36 -1.91
CA ARG A 31 -5.83 -27.86 -0.94
C ARG A 31 -5.16 -28.56 0.24
N TRP A 32 -4.14 -29.37 -0.01
CA TRP A 32 -3.38 -30.03 1.03
C TRP A 32 -2.62 -29.02 1.90
N THR A 33 -1.88 -28.10 1.28
CA THR A 33 -1.10 -27.08 2.00
C THR A 33 -1.99 -26.14 2.82
N SER A 34 -3.12 -25.70 2.26
CA SER A 34 -4.08 -24.85 2.99
C SER A 34 -4.70 -25.57 4.19
N THR A 35 -5.04 -26.85 4.03
CA THR A 35 -5.56 -27.69 5.12
C THR A 35 -4.49 -27.93 6.18
N ALA A 36 -3.27 -28.27 5.78
CA ALA A 36 -2.13 -28.46 6.68
C ALA A 36 -1.81 -27.18 7.45
N LEU A 37 -1.83 -26.02 6.79
CA LEU A 37 -1.58 -24.73 7.44
C LEU A 37 -2.68 -24.38 8.46
N ARG A 38 -3.94 -24.67 8.15
CA ARG A 38 -5.05 -24.52 9.09
C ARG A 38 -4.87 -25.42 10.31
N GLN A 39 -4.63 -26.71 10.09
CA GLN A 39 -4.39 -27.67 11.17
C GLN A 39 -3.19 -27.28 12.03
N ALA A 40 -2.09 -26.82 11.41
CA ALA A 40 -0.93 -26.34 12.14
C ALA A 40 -1.26 -25.11 12.98
N ARG A 41 -1.99 -24.14 12.43
CA ARG A 41 -2.46 -22.96 13.19
C ARG A 41 -3.34 -23.37 14.37
N ASP A 42 -4.29 -24.26 14.14
CA ASP A 42 -5.24 -24.72 15.16
C ASP A 42 -4.48 -25.45 16.29
N TYR A 43 -3.55 -26.35 15.94
CA TYR A 43 -2.71 -27.06 16.89
C TYR A 43 -1.80 -26.13 17.70
N ILE A 44 -1.14 -25.18 17.05
CA ILE A 44 -0.30 -24.17 17.72
C ILE A 44 -1.15 -23.30 18.65
N SER A 45 -2.33 -22.88 18.21
CA SER A 45 -3.23 -22.06 19.04
C SER A 45 -3.77 -22.81 20.25
N GLY A 46 -4.12 -24.10 20.09
CA GLY A 46 -4.56 -24.97 21.17
C GLY A 46 -3.46 -25.23 22.19
N ALA A 47 -2.25 -25.57 21.72
CA ALA A 47 -1.09 -25.75 22.60
C ALA A 47 -0.75 -24.45 23.33
N THR A 48 -0.75 -23.31 22.64
CA THR A 48 -0.52 -22.00 23.27
C THR A 48 -1.55 -21.69 24.34
N SER A 49 -2.82 -22.05 24.11
CA SER A 49 -3.90 -21.88 25.09
C SER A 49 -3.68 -22.76 26.33
N GLN A 50 -3.29 -24.03 26.14
CA GLN A 50 -2.99 -24.95 27.24
C GLN A 50 -1.77 -24.49 28.05
N LEU A 51 -0.70 -24.04 27.38
CA LEU A 51 0.46 -23.48 28.05
C LEU A 51 0.12 -22.20 28.82
N ARG A 52 -0.78 -21.36 28.29
CA ARG A 52 -1.25 -20.16 28.99
C ARG A 52 -2.12 -20.48 30.21
N GLU A 53 -2.91 -21.55 30.14
CA GLU A 53 -3.73 -22.05 31.25
C GLU A 53 -2.86 -22.68 32.36
N ASP A 54 -1.85 -23.47 31.98
CA ASP A 54 -1.01 -24.24 32.91
C ASP A 54 0.16 -23.44 33.50
N LEU A 55 0.76 -22.50 32.75
CA LEU A 55 1.92 -21.71 33.19
C LEU A 55 1.55 -20.30 33.68
N GLY A 56 0.32 -19.83 33.43
CA GLY A 56 -0.17 -18.54 33.90
C GLY A 56 0.76 -17.35 33.53
N PRO A 57 1.16 -16.49 34.49
CA PRO A 57 1.90 -15.25 34.24
C PRO A 57 3.27 -15.43 33.58
N GLU A 58 3.90 -16.60 33.70
CA GLU A 58 5.21 -16.90 33.09
C GLU A 58 5.16 -16.91 31.55
N PHE A 59 3.96 -17.09 30.96
CA PHE A 59 3.78 -16.97 29.51
C PHE A 59 3.77 -15.50 29.04
N ASP A 60 3.37 -14.54 29.88
CA ASP A 60 3.42 -13.12 29.51
C ASP A 60 4.86 -12.59 29.47
N ASP A 61 5.76 -13.13 30.29
CA ASP A 61 7.21 -12.87 30.18
C ASP A 61 7.82 -13.39 28.87
N LEU A 62 7.22 -14.42 28.25
CA LEU A 62 7.62 -14.90 26.92
C LEU A 62 7.00 -14.09 25.78
N ARG A 63 5.88 -13.40 26.02
CA ARG A 63 5.25 -12.53 25.01
C ARG A 63 6.08 -11.29 24.71
N GLU A 64 6.71 -10.71 25.71
CA GLU A 64 7.53 -9.51 25.57
C GLU A 64 8.69 -9.71 24.56
N PRO A 65 9.54 -10.75 24.69
CA PRO A 65 10.60 -11.03 23.72
C PRO A 65 10.03 -11.44 22.35
N LEU A 66 8.95 -12.23 22.28
CA LEU A 66 8.32 -12.57 20.99
C LEU A 66 7.77 -11.32 20.26
N GLY A 67 7.19 -10.38 21.01
CA GLY A 67 6.73 -9.10 20.52
C GLY A 67 7.87 -8.21 20.03
N GLU A 68 8.99 -8.19 20.76
CA GLU A 68 10.20 -7.46 20.40
C GLU A 68 10.81 -8.00 19.11
N LEU A 69 10.89 -9.33 18.94
CA LEU A 69 11.34 -9.94 17.68
C LEU A 69 10.42 -9.60 16.50
N ASN A 70 9.11 -9.54 16.71
CA ASN A 70 8.17 -9.17 15.66
C ASN A 70 8.26 -7.67 15.30
N LYS A 71 8.48 -6.81 16.29
CA LYS A 71 8.71 -5.37 16.12
C LYS A 71 10.03 -5.11 15.38
N LEU A 72 11.08 -5.88 15.68
CA LEU A 72 12.37 -5.81 15.00
C LEU A 72 12.28 -6.33 13.55
N ARG A 73 11.43 -7.32 13.28
CA ARG A 73 11.11 -7.75 11.90
C ARG A 73 10.38 -6.66 11.10
N GLY A 74 9.59 -5.81 11.76
CA GLY A 74 8.96 -4.63 11.15
C GLY A 74 9.95 -3.49 10.87
N MET A 75 10.93 -3.28 11.75
CA MET A 75 12.11 -2.43 11.50
C MET A 75 13.18 -3.22 10.75
N THR A 76 12.90 -3.65 9.52
CA THR A 76 13.97 -4.27 8.72
C THR A 76 15.12 -3.27 8.58
N PRO A 77 16.40 -3.67 8.79
CA PRO A 77 17.56 -2.81 8.57
C PRO A 77 17.56 -2.19 7.17
N ARG A 78 16.94 -2.90 6.22
CA ARG A 78 16.69 -2.43 4.87
C ARG A 78 15.72 -1.25 4.82
N ALA A 79 14.60 -1.28 5.55
CA ALA A 79 13.68 -0.15 5.65
C ALA A 79 14.28 1.06 6.37
N ALA A 80 15.14 0.83 7.38
CA ALA A 80 15.87 1.90 8.05
C ALA A 80 16.94 2.53 7.14
N LEU A 81 17.72 1.72 6.41
CA LEU A 81 18.69 2.21 5.42
C LEU A 81 18.01 2.90 4.24
N THR A 82 16.88 2.39 3.74
CA THR A 82 16.12 3.05 2.67
C THR A 82 15.61 4.42 3.14
N LYS A 83 15.05 4.54 4.35
CA LYS A 83 14.61 5.85 4.86
C LYS A 83 15.75 6.84 5.08
N HIS A 84 16.96 6.37 5.36
CA HIS A 84 18.09 7.23 5.71
C HIS A 84 19.05 7.50 4.53
N LEU A 85 19.01 6.67 3.48
CA LEU A 85 19.80 6.84 2.25
C LEU A 85 18.96 7.33 1.05
N LEU A 86 17.64 7.19 1.10
CA LEU A 86 16.73 7.45 -0.01
C LEU A 86 15.61 8.39 0.45
N ASP A 87 15.97 9.61 0.82
CA ASP A 87 15.12 10.69 1.35
C ASP A 87 14.02 11.13 0.33
N GLY A 88 13.11 10.21 -0.02
CA GLY A 88 11.99 10.44 -0.93
C GLY A 88 12.20 10.09 -2.41
N ASP A 89 13.34 9.51 -2.82
CA ASP A 89 13.59 9.19 -4.25
C ASP A 89 13.52 7.68 -4.57
N ASP A 90 12.31 7.11 -4.45
CA ASP A 90 12.01 5.72 -4.81
C ASP A 90 12.17 5.42 -6.32
N SER A 91 12.56 6.40 -7.15
CA SER A 91 12.68 6.26 -8.61
C SER A 91 13.76 5.24 -9.03
N ILE A 92 14.83 5.10 -8.26
CA ILE A 92 15.92 4.13 -8.53
C ILE A 92 15.49 2.68 -8.27
N PHE A 93 14.62 2.46 -7.27
CA PHE A 93 14.11 1.12 -6.94
C PHE A 93 12.86 0.75 -7.75
N THR A 94 12.04 1.73 -8.13
CA THR A 94 10.78 1.52 -8.86
C THR A 94 10.93 1.51 -10.39
N GLY A 95 12.15 1.76 -10.90
CA GLY A 95 12.44 1.71 -12.34
C GLY A 95 11.76 2.80 -13.16
N ARG A 96 11.23 3.85 -12.51
CA ARG A 96 10.58 4.97 -13.20
C ARG A 96 11.61 6.03 -13.60
N PHE A 97 12.32 5.77 -14.70
CA PHE A 97 13.19 6.75 -15.37
C PHE A 97 12.48 7.47 -16.53
N ASP A 98 11.21 7.84 -16.36
CA ASP A 98 10.44 8.53 -17.40
C ASP A 98 9.98 9.92 -16.93
N GLY A 99 10.76 10.94 -17.34
CA GLY A 99 10.35 12.33 -17.55
C GLY A 99 10.18 13.24 -16.33
N PRO A 100 10.79 14.43 -16.37
CA PRO A 100 10.03 15.52 -16.97
C PRO A 100 10.73 16.07 -18.21
N ARG A 101 10.02 16.06 -19.34
CA ARG A 101 10.29 17.04 -20.41
C ARG A 101 10.01 18.40 -19.79
N VAL A 102 11.07 19.16 -19.56
CA VAL A 102 10.98 20.58 -19.27
C VAL A 102 10.52 21.24 -20.57
N ASP A 103 9.21 21.37 -20.73
CA ASP A 103 8.61 22.10 -21.83
C ASP A 103 9.02 23.57 -21.72
N LYS A 104 10.00 23.93 -22.56
CA LYS A 104 10.54 25.28 -22.71
C LYS A 104 9.43 26.21 -23.25
N PRO A 105 9.25 27.42 -22.70
CA PRO A 105 8.19 28.31 -23.13
C PRO A 105 8.53 28.92 -24.49
N VAL A 106 7.63 28.78 -25.46
CA VAL A 106 7.65 29.52 -26.73
C VAL A 106 6.76 30.76 -26.57
N SER A 107 7.41 31.92 -26.53
CA SER A 107 6.79 33.25 -26.46
C SER A 107 6.20 33.68 -27.81
N SER A 108 5.02 34.33 -27.78
CA SER A 108 4.65 35.62 -28.44
C SER A 108 3.13 35.77 -28.60
N PRO A 109 2.57 36.99 -28.78
CA PRO A 109 2.63 38.18 -27.92
C PRO A 109 1.21 38.64 -27.47
N ALA A 110 1.15 39.64 -26.58
CA ALA A 110 -0.07 40.21 -25.98
C ALA A 110 -1.05 40.87 -26.98
N PRO A 111 -2.31 41.11 -26.57
CA PRO A 111 -2.65 42.47 -26.18
C PRO A 111 -3.55 42.59 -24.92
N THR A 112 -3.24 43.56 -24.08
CA THR A 112 -4.15 44.23 -23.13
C THR A 112 -4.66 45.54 -23.77
N PRO A 113 -5.47 46.37 -23.10
CA PRO A 113 -6.81 46.17 -22.54
C PRO A 113 -7.80 47.22 -23.11
N GLN A 114 -9.09 46.89 -23.36
CA GLN A 114 -10.04 47.92 -23.79
C GLN A 114 -11.34 47.98 -22.96
N VAL A 115 -11.55 49.18 -22.46
CA VAL A 115 -12.54 49.70 -21.51
C VAL A 115 -13.95 49.73 -22.11
N ALA A 116 -14.96 49.40 -21.29
CA ALA A 116 -16.38 49.56 -21.62
C ALA A 116 -16.91 50.97 -21.32
N PRO A 117 -17.86 51.50 -22.13
CA PRO A 117 -18.85 52.49 -21.71
C PRO A 117 -20.32 52.00 -21.90
N PRO A 118 -21.35 52.65 -21.32
CA PRO A 118 -22.23 51.97 -20.36
C PRO A 118 -23.74 51.99 -20.67
N SER A 119 -24.48 51.28 -19.80
CA SER A 119 -25.88 51.53 -19.38
C SER A 119 -27.04 51.10 -20.29
N ALA A 120 -27.85 50.15 -19.79
CA ALA A 120 -29.27 50.38 -19.48
C ALA A 120 -29.93 49.15 -18.80
N GLY A 121 -30.38 49.32 -17.56
CA GLY A 121 -31.59 48.66 -17.03
C GLY A 121 -31.44 47.28 -16.37
N ALA A 122 -31.40 47.23 -15.04
CA ALA A 122 -31.71 46.03 -14.25
C ALA A 122 -33.24 45.76 -14.21
N PRO A 123 -33.64 44.48 -14.07
CA PRO A 123 -34.49 44.08 -12.93
C PRO A 123 -33.86 42.96 -12.07
N PRO A 124 -34.34 42.74 -10.83
CA PRO A 124 -33.60 42.06 -9.77
C PRO A 124 -33.64 40.53 -9.90
N GLN A 125 -32.47 39.87 -9.83
CA GLN A 125 -32.40 38.43 -9.53
C GLN A 125 -32.19 38.23 -8.02
N PRO A 126 -32.97 37.33 -7.38
CA PRO A 126 -32.99 37.11 -5.94
C PRO A 126 -31.67 36.49 -5.42
N PRO A 127 -31.34 36.70 -4.12
CA PRO A 127 -30.06 36.27 -3.56
C PRO A 127 -29.91 34.74 -3.59
N ALA A 128 -28.81 34.28 -4.17
CA ALA A 128 -28.39 32.88 -4.16
C ALA A 128 -28.21 32.38 -2.73
N VAL A 129 -28.82 31.22 -2.45
CA VAL A 129 -28.84 30.54 -1.17
C VAL A 129 -27.43 30.06 -0.83
N THR A 130 -26.88 30.50 0.30
CA THR A 130 -25.63 29.97 0.85
C THR A 130 -25.86 28.52 1.32
N PRO A 131 -25.02 27.54 0.93
CA PRO A 131 -25.13 26.18 1.45
C PRO A 131 -24.93 26.18 2.98
N PHE A 132 -25.86 25.54 3.69
CA PHE A 132 -25.87 25.43 5.15
C PHE A 132 -24.81 24.44 5.67
N ASP A 133 -24.12 24.84 6.74
CA ASP A 133 -23.22 24.02 7.56
C ASP A 133 -24.02 23.47 8.75
N THR A 134 -24.06 22.14 8.94
CA THR A 134 -25.14 21.47 9.69
C THR A 134 -24.77 20.70 10.96
N ASP A 135 -23.51 20.61 11.42
CA ASP A 135 -23.26 19.79 12.64
C ASP A 135 -22.01 20.19 13.46
N ALA A 136 -21.71 21.48 13.52
CA ALA A 136 -20.97 22.03 14.66
C ALA A 136 -21.90 22.15 15.88
N THR A 137 -22.22 21.02 16.52
CA THR A 137 -22.86 20.95 17.86
C THR A 137 -22.33 19.80 18.68
#